data_AF-X1JBD9-F1
#
_entry.id   AF-X1JBD9-F1
#
_cell.length_a   1.000
_cell.length_b   1.000
_cell.length_c   1.000
_cell.angle_alpha   90.00
_cell.angle_beta   90.00
_cell.angle_gamma   90.00
#
_symmetry.space_group_name_H-M   'P 1'
#
loop_
_entity.id
_entity.type
_entity.pdbx_description
1 polymer ?
#
loop_
_entity_poly.entity_id
_entity_poly.type
_entity_poly.pdbx_seq_one_letter_code
_entity_poly.pdbx_strand_id
1 'polypeptide(L)'
;MSIPTDCPQRNERMGWMGDAQLVAEEAIYNFDMAGFYTKWLDDIRDSQAEDGSVPDVVPPYWSFYPADPAWGTACVIIPWYLYQYYGDKRILEKC
;
A
#
# COMPACT_ATOMS: atom_id res chain seq x y z
N MET A 1 -7.52 -2.79 -13.44
CA MET A 1 -6.53 -2.19 -12.52
C MET A 1 -6.91 -2.63 -11.12
N SER A 2 -6.01 -3.30 -10.39
CA SER A 2 -6.33 -3.99 -9.12
C SER A 2 -5.39 -3.63 -7.96
N ILE A 3 -4.53 -2.62 -8.16
CA ILE A 3 -3.54 -2.08 -7.21
C ILE A 3 -3.48 -0.55 -7.38
N PRO A 4 -3.06 0.24 -6.37
CA PRO A 4 -2.99 1.70 -6.46
C PRO A 4 -1.79 2.13 -7.32
N THR A 5 -2.01 2.35 -8.60
CA THR A 5 -0.93 2.66 -9.57
C THR A 5 -0.61 4.15 -9.68
N ASP A 6 0.65 4.47 -9.94
CA ASP A 6 1.14 5.83 -10.24
C ASP A 6 0.48 6.47 -11.46
N CYS A 7 0.29 5.70 -12.54
CA CYS A 7 -0.26 6.21 -13.78
C CYS A 7 -0.95 5.10 -14.59
N PRO A 8 -2.01 5.41 -15.35
CA PRO A 8 -2.70 4.41 -16.18
C PRO A 8 -2.14 4.28 -17.60
N GLN A 9 -1.39 5.26 -18.12
CA GLN A 9 -1.15 5.42 -19.56
C GLN A 9 0.17 4.82 -20.05
N ARG A 10 1.29 5.08 -19.37
CA ARG A 10 2.63 4.69 -19.85
C ARG A 10 2.99 3.27 -19.42
N ASN A 11 4.13 2.77 -19.90
CA ASN A 11 4.65 1.43 -19.60
C ASN A 11 5.26 1.38 -18.19
N GLU A 12 4.44 1.71 -17.18
CA GLU A 12 4.80 1.68 -15.76
C GLU A 12 3.65 1.05 -14.98
N ARG A 13 2.62 1.81 -14.60
CA ARG A 13 1.39 1.28 -13.94
C ARG A 13 1.75 0.44 -12.70
N MET A 14 2.73 0.92 -11.95
CA MET A 14 3.31 0.22 -10.83
C MET A 14 2.67 0.69 -9.53
N GLY A 15 2.55 -0.24 -8.57
CA GLY A 15 2.01 0.06 -7.24
C GLY A 15 3.04 0.74 -6.35
N TRP A 16 3.41 1.98 -6.68
CA TRP A 16 4.38 2.76 -5.91
C TRP A 16 3.82 3.08 -4.52
N MET A 17 4.56 2.70 -3.48
CA MET A 17 4.07 2.81 -2.10
C MET A 17 3.98 4.25 -1.59
N GLY A 18 4.93 5.11 -1.99
CA GLY A 18 4.90 6.53 -1.65
C GLY A 18 3.71 7.26 -2.24
N ASP A 19 3.40 7.01 -3.51
CA ASP A 19 2.25 7.56 -4.21
C ASP A 19 0.95 7.13 -3.51
N ALA A 20 0.81 5.82 -3.29
CA ALA A 20 -0.38 5.23 -2.68
C ALA A 20 -0.65 5.76 -1.26
N GLN A 21 0.38 5.91 -0.42
CA GLN A 21 0.18 6.38 0.96
C GLN A 21 -0.21 7.86 1.04
N LEU A 22 0.30 8.70 0.13
CA LEU A 22 -0.04 10.13 0.11
C LEU A 22 -1.49 10.38 -0.34
N VAL A 23 -2.03 9.56 -1.25
CA VAL A 23 -3.41 9.71 -1.75
C VAL A 23 -4.43 8.88 -0.98
N ALA A 24 -4.00 8.00 -0.06
CA ALA A 24 -4.89 7.06 0.60
C ALA A 24 -6.05 7.73 1.35
N GLU A 25 -5.77 8.82 2.06
CA GLU A 25 -6.80 9.56 2.78
C GLU A 25 -7.84 10.18 1.82
N GLU A 26 -7.38 10.84 0.75
CA GLU A 26 -8.25 11.40 -0.28
C GLU A 26 -9.14 10.34 -0.93
N ALA A 27 -8.55 9.19 -1.29
CA ALA A 27 -9.30 8.08 -1.88
C ALA A 27 -10.37 7.51 -0.92
N ILE A 28 -10.06 7.41 0.38
CA ILE A 28 -11.00 6.93 1.42
C ILE A 28 -12.17 7.88 1.62
N TYR A 29 -11.95 9.20 1.53
CA TYR A 29 -13.04 10.18 1.60
C TYR A 29 -13.99 10.08 0.41
N ASN A 30 -13.48 9.75 -0.77
CA ASN A 30 -14.27 9.73 -2.01
C ASN A 30 -14.91 8.36 -2.31
N PHE A 31 -14.31 7.26 -1.84
CA PHE A 31 -14.72 5.90 -2.21
C PHE A 31 -14.65 4.92 -1.03
N ASP A 32 -15.40 3.81 -1.11
CA ASP A 32 -15.20 2.68 -0.20
C ASP A 32 -13.96 1.89 -0.61
N MET A 33 -12.84 2.17 0.07
CA MET A 33 -11.53 1.62 -0.22
C MET A 33 -11.13 0.48 0.72
N ALA A 34 -11.98 0.10 1.68
CA ALA A 34 -11.61 -0.85 2.73
C ALA A 34 -11.16 -2.21 2.17
N GLY A 35 -11.94 -2.79 1.25
CA GLY A 35 -11.59 -4.06 0.61
C GLY A 35 -10.37 -3.96 -0.32
N PHE A 36 -10.24 -2.83 -1.02
CA PHE A 36 -9.14 -2.58 -1.95
C PHE A 36 -7.79 -2.50 -1.23
N TYR A 37 -7.71 -1.67 -0.19
CA TYR A 37 -6.48 -1.54 0.59
C TYR A 37 -6.19 -2.77 1.44
N THR A 38 -7.19 -3.46 1.96
CA THR A 38 -6.97 -4.73 2.68
C THR A 38 -6.28 -5.76 1.79
N LYS A 39 -6.76 -5.93 0.54
CA LYS A 39 -6.14 -6.82 -0.43
C LYS A 39 -4.70 -6.37 -0.74
N TRP A 40 -4.48 -5.08 -0.96
CA TRP A 40 -3.15 -4.59 -1.31
C TRP A 40 -2.15 -4.65 -0.14
N LEU A 41 -2.62 -4.54 1.10
CA LEU A 41 -1.81 -4.82 2.30
C LEU A 41 -1.37 -6.28 2.39
N ASP A 42 -2.22 -7.22 1.97
CA ASP A 42 -1.80 -8.61 1.81
C ASP A 42 -0.68 -8.74 0.75
N ASP A 43 -0.78 -8.02 -0.38
CA ASP A 43 0.29 -7.99 -1.39
C ASP A 43 1.61 -7.42 -0.82
N ILE A 44 1.53 -6.38 0.02
CA ILE A 44 2.70 -5.78 0.70
C ILE A 44 3.36 -6.81 1.61
N ARG A 45 2.57 -7.50 2.46
CA ARG A 45 3.08 -8.56 3.36
C ARG A 45 3.73 -9.69 2.56
N ASP A 46 3.08 -10.15 1.50
CA ASP A 46 3.60 -11.23 0.66
C ASP A 46 4.89 -10.81 -0.08
N SER A 47 5.16 -9.51 -0.16
CA SER A 47 6.37 -8.91 -0.73
C SER A 47 7.42 -8.53 0.31
N GLN A 48 7.17 -8.76 1.61
CA GLN A 48 8.16 -8.46 2.65
C GLN A 48 9.29 -9.50 2.61
N ALA A 49 10.54 -9.03 2.64
CA ALA A 49 11.71 -9.88 2.67
C ALA A 49 11.94 -10.49 4.08
N GLU A 50 12.77 -11.52 4.17
CA GLU A 50 13.09 -12.20 5.44
C GLU A 50 13.72 -11.26 6.49
N ASP A 51 14.41 -10.21 6.04
CA ASP A 51 14.99 -9.18 6.91
C ASP A 51 13.98 -8.11 7.36
N GLY A 52 12.72 -8.22 6.94
CA GLY A 52 11.64 -7.30 7.24
C GLY A 52 11.53 -6.10 6.29
N SER A 53 12.45 -5.94 5.34
CA SER A 53 12.38 -4.86 4.35
C SER A 53 11.22 -5.08 3.35
N VAL A 54 10.67 -3.97 2.86
CA VAL A 54 9.64 -3.94 1.82
C VAL A 54 10.16 -3.21 0.58
N PRO A 55 9.58 -3.43 -0.61
CA PRO A 55 10.02 -2.77 -1.83
C PRO A 55 9.35 -1.40 -2.01
N ASP A 56 9.89 -0.51 -2.86
CA ASP A 56 9.19 0.73 -3.23
C ASP A 56 7.91 0.50 -4.06
N VAL A 57 7.85 -0.64 -4.77
CA VAL A 57 6.78 -1.02 -5.69
C VAL A 57 6.17 -2.36 -5.26
N VAL A 58 4.85 -2.40 -5.08
CA VAL A 58 4.10 -3.60 -4.69
C VAL A 58 2.93 -3.87 -5.66
N PRO A 59 2.84 -5.05 -6.29
CA PRO A 59 3.79 -6.17 -6.22
C PRO A 59 5.15 -5.85 -6.86
N PRO A 60 6.26 -6.49 -6.44
CA PRO A 60 7.64 -6.12 -6.79
C PRO A 60 8.04 -6.60 -8.19
N TYR A 61 7.20 -6.34 -9.21
CA TYR A 61 7.56 -6.54 -10.62
C TYR A 61 8.82 -5.75 -11.00
N TRP A 62 9.01 -4.58 -10.37
CA TRP A 62 10.29 -3.88 -10.29
C TRP A 62 10.78 -3.96 -8.84
N SER A 63 11.82 -4.79 -8.61
CA SER A 63 12.26 -5.15 -7.26
C SER A 63 13.24 -4.12 -6.70
N PHE A 64 12.71 -3.02 -6.15
CA PHE A 64 13.48 -1.98 -5.47
C PHE A 64 13.46 -2.17 -3.96
N TYR A 65 14.48 -2.83 -3.41
CA TYR A 65 14.68 -3.01 -1.97
C TYR A 65 15.98 -2.36 -1.49
N PRO A 66 16.05 -1.89 -0.23
CA PRO A 66 14.91 -1.58 0.62
C PRO A 66 14.17 -0.32 0.12
N ALA A 67 12.89 -0.21 0.44
CA ALA A 67 12.13 1.00 0.13
C ALA A 67 12.74 2.25 0.78
N ASP A 68 12.57 3.41 0.13
CA ASP A 68 12.76 4.69 0.79
C ASP A 68 11.82 4.78 2.00
N PRO A 69 12.25 5.32 3.16
CA PRO A 69 11.39 5.42 4.34
C PRO A 69 10.03 6.07 4.09
N ALA A 70 9.94 7.07 3.21
CA ALA A 70 8.67 7.73 2.88
C ALA A 70 7.76 6.89 1.96
N TRP A 71 8.29 5.83 1.34
CA TRP A 71 7.54 4.86 0.54
C TRP A 71 7.14 3.67 1.42
N GLY A 72 8.10 3.09 2.14
CA GLY A 72 7.86 1.98 3.06
C GLY A 72 6.86 2.30 4.19
N THR A 73 6.68 3.58 4.53
CA THR A 73 5.67 4.02 5.52
C THR A 73 4.23 3.65 5.13
N ALA A 74 3.95 3.32 3.85
CA ALA A 74 2.63 2.86 3.44
C ALA A 74 2.17 1.60 4.22
N CYS A 75 3.11 0.75 4.65
CA CYS A 75 2.85 -0.40 5.53
C CYS A 75 2.22 -0.01 6.87
N VAL A 76 2.37 1.24 7.30
CA VAL A 76 1.91 1.73 8.61
C VAL A 76 0.75 2.71 8.45
N ILE A 77 0.86 3.64 7.49
CA ILE A 77 -0.14 4.70 7.29
C ILE A 77 -1.46 4.17 6.75
N ILE A 78 -1.43 3.22 5.80
CA ILE A 78 -2.66 2.69 5.20
C ILE A 78 -3.47 1.86 6.22
N PRO A 79 -2.88 0.93 7.00
CA PRO A 79 -3.61 0.24 8.07
C PRO A 79 -4.16 1.21 9.12
N TRP A 80 -3.39 2.25 9.47
CA TRP A 80 -3.85 3.29 10.38
C TRP A 80 -5.09 4.02 9.85
N TYR A 81 -5.10 4.39 8.57
CA TYR A 81 -6.28 5.00 7.95
C TYR A 81 -7.47 4.04 7.88
N LEU A 82 -7.24 2.75 7.57
CA LEU A 82 -8.32 1.78 7.59
C LEU A 82 -8.96 1.64 8.98
N TYR A 83 -8.14 1.66 10.03
CA TYR A 83 -8.62 1.71 11.40
C TYR A 83 -9.38 3.01 11.70
N GLN A 84 -8.82 4.17 11.37
CA GLN A 84 -9.42 5.48 11.68
C GLN A 84 -10.77 5.70 10.98
N TYR A 85 -10.84 5.38 9.69
CA TYR A 85 -12.00 5.72 8.84
C TYR A 85 -13.05 4.61 8.76
N TYR A 86 -12.66 3.33 8.90
CA TYR A 86 -13.60 2.20 8.85
C TYR A 86 -13.74 1.45 10.17
N GLY A 87 -12.94 1.77 11.20
CA GLY A 87 -12.99 1.11 12.50
C GLY A 87 -12.46 -0.33 12.51
N ASP A 88 -11.74 -0.76 11.46
CA ASP A 88 -11.28 -2.15 11.34
C ASP A 88 -10.05 -2.41 12.21
N LYS A 89 -10.25 -2.80 13.47
CA LYS A 89 -9.16 -3.15 14.39
C LYS A 89 -8.35 -4.37 13.93
N ARG A 90 -8.96 -5.28 13.16
CA ARG A 90 -8.30 -6.53 12.73
C ARG A 90 -7.14 -6.23 11.79
N ILE A 91 -7.15 -5.08 11.09
CA ILE A 91 -6.07 -4.71 10.21
C ILE A 91 -4.79 -4.41 11.00
N LEU A 92 -4.91 -3.80 12.19
CA LEU A 92 -3.77 -3.47 13.03
C LEU A 92 -3.16 -4.69 13.73
N GLU A 93 -3.94 -5.76 13.90
CA GLU A 93 -3.48 -7.02 14.49
C GLU A 93 -2.79 -7.93 13.48
N LYS A 94 -2.95 -7.66 12.18
CA LYS A 94 -2.38 -8.43 11.07
C LYS A 94 -1.07 -7.88 10.54
N CYS A 95 -0.82 -6.59 10.75
CA CYS A 95 0.38 -5.89 10.31
C CYS A 95 1.56 -6.13 11.24
#